data_AF-A0A2H9SCT4-F1
#
_entry.id   AF-A0A2H9SCT4-F1
#
_cell.length_a   1.000
_cell.length_b   1.000
_cell.length_c   1.000
_cell.angle_alpha   90.00
_cell.angle_beta   90.00
_cell.angle_gamma   90.00
#
_symmetry.space_group_name_H-M   'P 1'
#
loop_
_entity.id
_entity.type
_entity.pdbx_description
1 polymer ?
#
loop_
_entity_poly.entity_id
_entity_poly.type
_entity_poly.pdbx_seq_one_letter_code
_entity_poly.pdbx_strand_id
1 'polypeptide(L)'
;MPFEKKAYQFKNKDYLKPLLLTSSGGGGHITAITGIHSFLAQSVKTINIPLYNPVLFVEKPASVLRTRVWFGVKILHTPIIGFLMQFLLRWTPFPCLPDKRTLQNDIDALSLKEKDRQRPYVDMLLDVYPSGYEYAAIWNIFQRNDNTSDLKKLVALQKHSDRENEEVVKVYFLNQLQQAANNKAAYTEIISTQPIGLRGLCNAVLAYNHWLHNQPHLQASPILIHQYMTDLPTKGAVHFFNALASLEREQQEIINLYALGISKEIIDYFFPNGAFFKGIFDLPVNENPMVRPELKNIQMDNSSNFYKPVRIALSGKAQACWLNGGEVVASILLGSQVGKDSIAYIKILLEKGVDKVFIFGGQNQNIQAGIVKMLSDCPDYREKIISLEYQSDAALTALMTRSNIVVIRGGGLCVMEQLALNHNKEQLVLVHHANGVKGELTSGISWEDDNVDALIAHLRVRGVHALKTNPAKAVHDLAQMRRVQGNLEANVEYQ
;
A
#
# COMPACT_ATOMS: atom_id res chain seq x y z
N MET A 1 -20.96 8.55 -19.46
CA MET A 1 -19.94 7.61 -19.98
C MET A 1 -20.20 6.26 -19.30
N PRO A 2 -20.35 5.13 -20.03
CA PRO A 2 -20.49 3.83 -19.39
C PRO A 2 -19.18 3.45 -18.68
N PHE A 3 -19.27 2.90 -17.47
CA PHE A 3 -18.12 2.32 -16.77
C PHE A 3 -17.81 0.98 -17.40
N GLU A 4 -16.66 0.88 -18.08
CA GLU A 4 -16.18 -0.39 -18.60
C GLU A 4 -15.45 -1.16 -17.49
N LYS A 5 -15.77 -2.44 -17.35
CA LYS A 5 -15.00 -3.36 -16.50
C LYS A 5 -13.76 -3.83 -17.25
N LYS A 6 -12.59 -3.34 -16.86
CA LYS A 6 -11.35 -3.61 -17.61
C LYS A 6 -10.11 -3.41 -16.75
N ALA A 7 -9.24 -4.42 -16.71
CA ALA A 7 -7.97 -4.35 -15.97
C ALA A 7 -6.96 -3.35 -16.56
N TYR A 8 -6.85 -3.34 -17.88
CA TYR A 8 -5.88 -2.54 -18.62
C TYR A 8 -6.35 -2.25 -20.05
N GLN A 9 -6.09 -1.05 -20.57
CA GLN A 9 -6.32 -0.71 -21.98
C GLN A 9 -4.99 -0.65 -22.74
N PHE A 10 -4.59 -1.77 -23.34
CA PHE A 10 -3.39 -1.81 -24.19
C PHE A 10 -3.56 -0.92 -25.41
N LYS A 11 -2.63 0.03 -25.58
CA LYS A 11 -2.51 0.80 -26.82
C LYS A 11 -1.92 -0.04 -27.95
N ASN A 12 -0.95 -0.90 -27.63
CA ASN A 12 -0.35 -1.88 -28.54
C ASN A 12 0.00 -3.15 -27.74
N LYS A 13 -0.50 -4.31 -28.17
CA LYS A 13 -0.22 -5.60 -27.51
C LYS A 13 1.12 -6.22 -27.92
N ASP A 14 1.67 -5.78 -29.05
CA ASP A 14 2.91 -6.34 -29.62
C ASP A 14 4.17 -5.70 -29.04
N TYR A 15 4.10 -4.40 -28.70
CA TYR A 15 5.21 -3.65 -28.11
C TYR A 15 4.73 -2.61 -27.09
N LEU A 16 5.35 -2.62 -25.91
CA LEU A 16 5.10 -1.64 -24.85
C LEU A 16 6.40 -1.15 -24.21
N LYS A 17 6.53 0.17 -24.02
CA LYS A 17 7.61 0.79 -23.24
C LYS A 17 7.01 1.81 -22.25
N PRO A 18 6.41 1.34 -21.15
CA PRO A 18 5.76 2.23 -20.19
C PRO A 18 6.80 2.89 -19.26
N LEU A 19 6.52 4.12 -18.85
CA LEU A 19 7.19 4.77 -17.72
C LEU A 19 6.36 4.49 -16.46
N LEU A 20 6.90 3.71 -15.52
CA LEU A 20 6.21 3.35 -14.27
C LEU A 20 6.55 4.34 -13.15
N LEU A 21 5.53 4.85 -12.46
CA LEU A 21 5.66 5.87 -11.41
C LEU A 21 4.97 5.43 -10.10
N THR A 22 5.65 5.64 -8.98
CA THR A 22 5.11 5.38 -7.63
C THR A 22 5.71 6.32 -6.58
N SER A 23 5.39 6.16 -5.30
CA SER A 23 6.02 6.89 -4.18
C SER A 23 6.24 6.04 -2.95
N SER A 24 7.36 6.32 -2.29
CA SER A 24 7.71 5.80 -0.96
C SER A 24 6.91 6.40 0.19
N GLY A 25 5.94 7.28 -0.09
CA GLY A 25 4.99 7.84 0.86
C GLY A 25 3.92 6.84 1.33
N GLY A 26 3.99 5.58 0.91
CA GLY A 26 3.18 4.48 1.43
C GLY A 26 3.56 3.16 0.77
N GLY A 27 3.82 2.12 1.57
CA GLY A 27 4.25 0.81 1.05
C GLY A 27 3.28 0.19 0.02
N GLY A 28 1.98 0.50 0.13
CA GLY A 28 0.97 0.06 -0.83
C GLY A 28 1.21 0.55 -2.26
N HIS A 29 1.74 1.76 -2.47
CA HIS A 29 1.99 2.27 -3.82
C HIS A 29 3.12 1.51 -4.53
N ILE A 30 4.19 1.17 -3.78
CA ILE A 30 5.34 0.41 -4.31
C ILE A 30 4.91 -1.02 -4.64
N THR A 31 4.17 -1.68 -3.74
CA THR A 31 3.68 -3.02 -4.01
C THR A 31 2.70 -3.03 -5.19
N ALA A 32 1.84 -2.01 -5.33
CA ALA A 32 0.92 -1.89 -6.45
C ALA A 32 1.65 -1.72 -7.81
N ILE A 33 2.67 -0.84 -7.88
CA ILE A 33 3.40 -0.65 -9.14
C ILE A 33 4.22 -1.89 -9.50
N THR A 34 4.72 -2.61 -8.50
CA THR A 34 5.43 -3.89 -8.68
C THR A 34 4.46 -4.97 -9.18
N GLY A 35 3.22 -4.99 -8.66
CA GLY A 35 2.16 -5.85 -9.16
C GLY A 35 1.86 -5.58 -10.64
N ILE A 36 1.72 -4.30 -11.02
CA ILE A 36 1.48 -3.90 -12.41
C ILE A 36 2.66 -4.29 -13.30
N HIS A 37 3.89 -4.07 -12.85
CA HIS A 37 5.09 -4.51 -13.55
C HIS A 37 5.06 -6.01 -13.88
N SER A 38 4.78 -6.85 -12.89
CA SER A 38 4.66 -8.31 -13.09
C SER A 38 3.50 -8.68 -14.01
N PHE A 39 2.35 -8.01 -13.87
CA PHE A 39 1.20 -8.22 -14.75
C PHE A 39 1.54 -7.91 -16.22
N LEU A 40 2.21 -6.79 -16.49
CA LEU A 40 2.57 -6.38 -17.84
C LEU A 40 3.62 -7.32 -18.44
N ALA A 41 4.60 -7.77 -17.63
CA ALA A 41 5.60 -8.75 -18.04
C ALA A 41 4.99 -10.10 -18.48
N GLN A 42 3.84 -10.48 -17.90
CA GLN A 42 3.12 -11.71 -18.26
C GLN A 42 2.12 -11.51 -19.40
N SER A 43 1.63 -10.28 -19.61
CA SER A 43 0.48 -10.00 -20.49
C SER A 43 0.86 -9.43 -21.87
N VAL A 44 2.11 -9.00 -22.06
CA VAL A 44 2.58 -8.33 -23.29
C VAL A 44 3.71 -9.14 -23.93
N LYS A 45 3.64 -9.34 -25.24
CA LYS A 45 4.61 -10.16 -25.99
C LYS A 45 6.02 -9.56 -25.97
N THR A 46 6.12 -8.26 -26.24
CA THR A 46 7.40 -7.52 -26.19
C THR A 46 7.22 -6.32 -25.27
N ILE A 47 7.84 -6.37 -24.11
CA ILE A 47 7.82 -5.27 -23.16
C ILE A 47 9.22 -4.82 -22.83
N ASN A 48 9.45 -3.52 -22.86
CA ASN A 48 10.70 -2.89 -22.47
C ASN A 48 10.43 -1.97 -21.27
N ILE A 49 10.69 -2.46 -20.07
CA ILE A 49 10.62 -1.63 -18.87
C ILE A 49 12.05 -1.25 -18.49
N PRO A 50 12.42 0.03 -18.63
CA PRO A 50 13.74 0.49 -18.25
C PRO A 50 13.94 0.39 -16.73
N LEU A 51 15.19 0.15 -16.34
CA LEU A 51 15.63 0.21 -14.95
C LEU A 51 16.18 1.60 -14.65
N TYR A 52 15.82 2.13 -13.47
CA TYR A 52 16.22 3.44 -12.99
C TYR A 52 17.16 3.29 -11.79
N ASN A 53 18.19 4.13 -11.77
CA ASN A 53 19.03 4.30 -10.60
C ASN A 53 18.32 5.26 -9.62
N PRO A 54 18.18 4.89 -8.34
CA PRO A 54 17.60 5.76 -7.34
C PRO A 54 18.48 6.98 -7.11
N VAL A 55 17.86 8.13 -6.85
CA VAL A 55 18.59 9.33 -6.41
C VAL A 55 18.79 9.23 -4.90
N LEU A 56 20.04 9.04 -4.46
CA LEU A 56 20.32 8.89 -3.03
C LEU A 56 20.15 10.22 -2.28
N PHE A 57 19.91 10.16 -0.97
CA PHE A 57 19.71 11.38 -0.16
C PHE A 57 20.89 12.36 -0.29
N VAL A 58 22.11 11.83 -0.33
CA VAL A 58 23.36 12.61 -0.47
C VAL A 58 23.51 13.30 -1.82
N GLU A 59 22.80 12.82 -2.84
CA GLU A 59 22.82 13.37 -4.21
C GLU A 59 21.73 14.41 -4.43
N LYS A 60 20.77 14.51 -3.50
CA LYS A 60 19.64 15.42 -3.64
C LYS A 60 20.10 16.88 -3.57
N PRO A 61 19.62 17.74 -4.48
CA PRO A 61 19.98 19.15 -4.49
C PRO A 61 19.55 19.85 -3.19
N ALA A 62 20.23 20.94 -2.87
CA ALA A 62 19.80 21.83 -1.80
C ALA A 62 18.36 22.31 -2.07
N SER A 63 17.54 22.38 -1.02
CA SER A 63 16.14 22.76 -1.14
C SER A 63 15.72 23.62 0.03
N VAL A 64 15.04 24.74 -0.27
CA VAL A 64 14.43 25.60 0.74
C VAL A 64 13.41 24.84 1.59
N LEU A 65 12.67 23.89 0.97
CA LEU A 65 11.71 23.04 1.69
C LEU A 65 12.41 22.15 2.69
N ARG A 66 13.51 21.50 2.29
CA ARG A 66 14.36 20.72 3.20
C ARG A 66 14.83 21.58 4.37
N THR A 67 15.37 22.77 4.09
CA THR A 67 15.84 23.68 5.14
C THR A 67 14.72 24.06 6.11
N ARG A 68 13.49 24.32 5.61
CA ARG A 68 12.32 24.59 6.44
C ARG A 68 11.94 23.41 7.32
N VAL A 69 11.94 22.18 6.80
CA VAL A 69 11.65 20.96 7.58
C VAL A 69 12.66 20.81 8.73
N TRP A 70 13.96 20.88 8.44
CA TRP A 70 14.99 20.74 9.47
C TRP A 70 14.99 21.88 10.49
N PHE A 71 14.66 23.09 10.06
CA PHE A 71 14.46 24.22 10.96
C PHE A 71 13.25 24.00 11.88
N GLY A 72 12.13 23.50 11.34
CA GLY A 72 10.96 23.11 12.12
C GLY A 72 11.28 22.04 13.16
N VAL A 73 12.00 20.98 12.77
CA VAL A 73 12.50 19.94 13.69
C VAL A 73 13.36 20.56 14.80
N LYS A 74 14.27 21.47 14.47
CA LYS A 74 15.13 22.14 15.46
C LYS A 74 14.31 22.95 16.47
N ILE A 75 13.36 23.76 16.01
CA ILE A 75 12.51 24.58 16.89
C ILE A 75 11.68 23.68 17.81
N LEU A 76 11.02 22.67 17.25
CA LEU A 76 10.11 21.79 18.01
C LEU A 76 10.81 21.01 19.12
N HIS A 77 12.12 20.79 19.00
CA HIS A 77 12.91 20.04 19.97
C HIS A 77 13.92 20.91 20.75
N THR A 78 13.80 22.24 20.68
CA THR A 78 14.58 23.17 21.53
C THR A 78 14.02 23.19 22.95
N PRO A 79 14.84 23.15 24.02
CA PRO A 79 14.33 23.20 25.40
C PRO A 79 13.42 24.41 25.65
N ILE A 80 12.34 24.20 26.43
CA ILE A 80 11.30 25.18 26.79
C ILE A 80 10.46 25.65 25.58
N ILE A 81 11.08 26.21 24.55
CA ILE A 81 10.41 26.69 23.33
C ILE A 81 9.69 25.55 22.61
N GLY A 82 10.38 24.41 22.46
CA GLY A 82 9.86 23.23 21.79
C GLY A 82 8.61 22.68 22.47
N PHE A 83 8.59 22.62 23.81
CA PHE A 83 7.41 22.19 24.56
C PHE A 83 6.19 23.08 24.29
N LEU A 84 6.36 24.40 24.32
CA LEU A 84 5.30 25.35 23.99
C LEU A 84 4.84 25.21 22.54
N MET A 85 5.78 25.08 21.60
CA MET A 85 5.46 24.92 20.17
C MET A 85 4.72 23.62 19.88
N GLN A 86 5.17 22.49 20.44
CA GLN A 86 4.48 21.20 20.31
C GLN A 86 3.07 21.26 20.90
N PHE A 87 2.89 21.96 22.02
CA PHE A 87 1.57 22.19 22.61
C PHE A 87 0.67 23.00 21.68
N LEU A 88 1.18 24.11 21.12
CA LEU A 88 0.45 24.94 20.16
C LEU A 88 0.09 24.18 18.88
N LEU A 89 1.00 23.35 18.36
CA LEU A 89 0.77 22.54 17.15
C LEU A 89 -0.39 21.55 17.28
N ARG A 90 -0.83 21.21 18.50
CA ARG A 90 -2.04 20.39 18.69
C ARG A 90 -3.30 21.07 18.13
N TRP A 91 -3.29 22.40 18.05
CA TRP A 91 -4.41 23.24 17.63
C TRP A 91 -4.25 23.79 16.20
N THR A 92 -3.19 23.41 15.49
CA THR A 92 -2.90 23.87 14.13
C THR A 92 -2.97 22.70 13.13
N PRO A 93 -3.09 22.99 11.83
CA PRO A 93 -3.01 21.95 10.78
C PRO A 93 -1.59 21.43 10.55
N PHE A 94 -0.58 21.87 11.31
CA PHE A 94 0.81 21.44 11.14
C PHE A 94 1.15 20.27 12.07
N PRO A 95 1.82 19.22 11.57
CA PRO A 95 2.17 18.05 12.35
C PRO A 95 3.31 18.33 13.33
N CYS A 96 3.30 17.63 14.46
CA CYS A 96 4.42 17.63 15.39
C CYS A 96 5.56 16.76 14.85
N LEU A 97 6.56 17.37 14.22
CA LEU A 97 7.64 16.64 13.55
C LEU A 97 8.49 15.78 14.52
N PRO A 98 8.98 14.61 14.08
CA PRO A 98 9.91 13.78 14.85
C PRO A 98 11.18 14.53 15.24
N ASP A 99 11.88 14.04 16.27
CA ASP A 99 13.17 14.61 16.65
C ASP A 99 14.25 14.36 15.60
N LYS A 100 15.31 15.16 15.66
CA LYS A 100 16.40 15.15 14.68
C LYS A 100 17.02 13.75 14.51
N ARG A 101 17.24 13.03 15.60
CA ARG A 101 17.93 11.73 15.56
C ARG A 101 17.02 10.68 14.95
N THR A 102 15.76 10.61 15.38
CA THR A 102 14.78 9.68 14.81
C THR A 102 14.58 9.93 13.32
N LEU A 103 14.45 11.19 12.90
CA LEU A 103 14.29 11.54 11.49
C LEU A 103 15.53 11.16 10.66
N GLN A 104 16.73 11.49 11.13
CA GLN A 104 17.97 11.15 10.43
C GLN A 104 18.13 9.64 10.27
N ASN A 105 17.88 8.87 11.34
CA ASN A 105 17.99 7.41 11.30
C ASN A 105 17.07 6.80 10.23
N ASP A 106 15.83 7.29 10.11
CA ASP A 106 14.91 6.76 9.08
C ASP A 106 15.28 7.24 7.67
N ILE A 107 15.83 8.46 7.50
CA ILE A 107 16.37 8.92 6.21
C ILE A 107 17.56 8.04 5.78
N ASP A 108 18.49 7.76 6.70
CA ASP A 108 19.65 6.92 6.43
C ASP A 108 19.22 5.50 6.10
N ALA A 109 18.23 4.96 6.83
CA ALA A 109 17.66 3.64 6.55
C ALA A 109 16.97 3.58 5.18
N LEU A 110 16.25 4.63 4.77
CA LEU A 110 15.66 4.73 3.44
C LEU A 110 16.75 4.77 2.37
N SER A 111 17.75 5.65 2.53
CA SER A 111 18.83 5.78 1.55
C SER A 111 19.66 4.50 1.43
N LEU A 112 19.90 3.80 2.54
CA LEU A 112 20.62 2.52 2.54
C LEU A 112 19.83 1.41 1.85
N LYS A 113 18.50 1.40 1.98
CA LYS A 113 17.64 0.43 1.29
C LYS A 113 17.66 0.61 -0.22
N GLU A 114 17.84 1.83 -0.70
CA GLU A 114 17.94 2.16 -2.13
C GLU A 114 19.35 1.98 -2.68
N LYS A 115 20.37 1.96 -1.82
CA LYS A 115 21.76 1.80 -2.23
C LYS A 115 21.94 0.47 -2.98
N ASP A 116 22.64 0.54 -4.11
CA ASP A 116 22.97 -0.60 -4.97
C ASP A 116 21.75 -1.32 -5.59
N ARG A 117 20.56 -0.70 -5.56
CA ARG A 117 19.35 -1.22 -6.20
C ARG A 117 19.04 -0.46 -7.49
N GLN A 118 18.52 -1.17 -8.46
CA GLN A 118 17.82 -0.58 -9.60
C GLN A 118 16.34 -0.92 -9.52
N ARG A 119 15.49 0.02 -9.95
CA ARG A 119 14.02 -0.13 -9.86
C ARG A 119 13.40 -0.04 -11.24
N PRO A 120 12.33 -0.81 -11.53
CA PRO A 120 11.60 -0.70 -12.80
C PRO A 120 10.65 0.52 -12.82
N TYR A 121 10.77 1.44 -11.86
CA TYR A 121 9.92 2.61 -11.70
C TYR A 121 10.72 3.80 -11.19
N VAL A 122 10.16 5.00 -11.37
CA VAL A 122 10.61 6.24 -10.74
C VAL A 122 9.77 6.51 -9.50
N ASP A 123 10.44 6.82 -8.39
CA ASP A 123 9.80 7.22 -7.13
C ASP A 123 9.64 8.75 -7.08
N MET A 124 8.41 9.24 -7.03
CA MET A 124 8.12 10.68 -7.05
C MET A 124 8.71 11.40 -5.84
N LEU A 125 8.72 10.78 -4.66
CA LEU A 125 9.35 11.39 -3.50
C LEU A 125 10.87 11.22 -3.57
N LEU A 126 11.34 9.98 -3.66
CA LEU A 126 12.76 9.68 -3.51
C LEU A 126 13.59 10.10 -4.72
N ASP A 127 13.05 10.21 -5.92
CA ASP A 127 13.80 10.60 -7.12
C ASP A 127 13.53 12.05 -7.52
N VAL A 128 12.26 12.47 -7.51
CA VAL A 128 11.87 13.76 -8.08
C VAL A 128 11.82 14.88 -7.04
N TYR A 129 11.16 14.67 -5.89
CA TYR A 129 10.99 15.74 -4.91
C TYR A 129 12.32 16.07 -4.23
N PRO A 130 12.69 17.35 -4.11
CA PRO A 130 13.94 17.73 -3.46
C PRO A 130 13.99 17.34 -1.97
N SER A 131 12.88 17.46 -1.24
CA SER A 131 12.76 17.06 0.18
C SER A 131 11.98 15.76 0.38
N GLY A 132 11.97 14.87 -0.63
CA GLY A 132 11.15 13.67 -0.59
C GLY A 132 11.57 12.63 0.45
N TYR A 133 12.88 12.54 0.76
CA TYR A 133 13.38 11.65 1.82
C TYR A 133 12.83 12.05 3.19
N GLU A 134 12.79 13.35 3.49
CA GLU A 134 12.21 13.86 4.72
C GLU A 134 10.72 13.52 4.81
N TYR A 135 9.96 13.77 3.74
CA TYR A 135 8.52 13.45 3.72
C TYR A 135 8.26 11.95 3.91
N ALA A 136 8.98 11.09 3.20
CA ALA A 136 8.87 9.64 3.32
C ALA A 136 9.26 9.15 4.73
N ALA A 137 10.32 9.69 5.31
CA ALA A 137 10.76 9.35 6.66
C ALA A 137 9.73 9.78 7.71
N ILE A 138 9.25 11.04 7.68
CA ILE A 138 8.24 11.54 8.61
C ILE A 138 6.96 10.69 8.54
N TRP A 139 6.50 10.38 7.32
CA TRP A 139 5.34 9.51 7.11
C TRP A 139 5.54 8.13 7.75
N ASN A 140 6.67 7.47 7.46
CA ASN A 140 6.99 6.15 8.00
C ASN A 140 7.06 6.14 9.53
N ILE A 141 7.63 7.19 10.14
CA ILE A 141 7.70 7.33 11.60
C ILE A 141 6.31 7.40 12.21
N PHE A 142 5.43 8.25 11.66
CA PHE A 142 4.09 8.41 12.20
C PHE A 142 3.22 7.17 11.99
N GLN A 143 3.34 6.50 10.83
CA GLN A 143 2.63 5.25 10.56
C GLN A 143 3.07 4.13 11.52
N ARG A 144 4.37 3.96 11.74
CA ARG A 144 4.94 2.94 12.65
C ARG A 144 4.55 3.15 14.12
N ASN A 145 4.29 4.39 14.50
CA ASN A 145 3.92 4.77 15.87
C ASN A 145 2.41 4.99 16.06
N ASP A 146 1.60 4.72 15.03
CA ASP A 146 0.15 4.99 15.00
C ASP A 146 -0.20 6.42 15.45
N ASN A 147 0.62 7.41 15.05
CA ASN A 147 0.36 8.82 15.31
C ASN A 147 -0.64 9.39 14.27
N THR A 148 -1.88 8.92 14.37
CA THR A 148 -2.95 9.16 13.39
C THR A 148 -3.33 10.64 13.29
N SER A 149 -3.23 11.40 14.39
CA SER A 149 -3.51 12.84 14.41
C SER A 149 -2.54 13.61 13.52
N ASP A 150 -1.24 13.35 13.65
CA ASP A 150 -0.23 14.04 12.82
C ASP A 150 -0.20 13.50 11.37
N LEU A 151 -0.55 12.23 11.13
CA LEU A 151 -0.78 11.71 9.78
C LEU A 151 -1.89 12.47 9.04
N LYS A 152 -3.03 12.73 9.69
CA LYS A 152 -4.12 13.53 9.10
C LYS A 152 -3.66 14.92 8.69
N LYS A 153 -2.83 15.55 9.51
CA LYS A 153 -2.25 16.86 9.25
C LYS A 153 -1.33 16.83 8.03
N LEU A 154 -0.48 15.80 7.90
CA LEU A 154 0.35 15.61 6.69
C LEU A 154 -0.50 15.46 5.42
N VAL A 155 -1.56 14.65 5.48
CA VAL A 155 -2.47 14.43 4.35
C VAL A 155 -3.16 15.74 3.94
N ALA A 156 -3.60 16.53 4.92
CA ALA A 156 -4.19 17.86 4.66
C ALA A 156 -3.18 18.83 4.00
N LEU A 157 -1.88 18.69 4.32
CA LEU A 157 -0.81 19.50 3.73
C LEU A 157 -0.32 19.00 2.36
N GLN A 158 -0.73 17.80 1.91
CA GLN A 158 -0.30 17.22 0.64
C GLN A 158 -0.53 18.17 -0.54
N LYS A 159 -1.70 18.83 -0.60
CA LYS A 159 -2.04 19.79 -1.66
C LYS A 159 -1.06 20.97 -1.71
N HIS A 160 -0.58 21.43 -0.56
CA HIS A 160 0.41 22.49 -0.51
C HIS A 160 1.77 22.00 -1.00
N SER A 161 2.21 20.83 -0.53
CA SER A 161 3.44 20.19 -0.98
C SER A 161 3.45 19.95 -2.50
N ASP A 162 2.34 19.48 -3.08
CA ASP A 162 2.25 19.23 -4.53
C ASP A 162 2.37 20.52 -5.35
N ARG A 163 1.79 21.64 -4.86
CA ARG A 163 1.94 22.95 -5.50
C ARG A 163 3.38 23.46 -5.45
N GLU A 164 4.06 23.32 -4.32
CA GLU A 164 5.45 23.76 -4.18
C GLU A 164 6.42 22.95 -5.05
N ASN A 165 6.06 21.72 -5.44
CA ASN A 165 6.89 20.83 -6.26
C ASN A 165 6.41 20.71 -7.72
N GLU A 166 5.34 21.37 -8.13
CA GLU A 166 4.70 21.19 -9.45
C GLU A 166 5.67 21.41 -10.61
N GLU A 167 6.44 22.51 -10.59
CA GLU A 167 7.40 22.81 -11.67
C GLU A 167 8.58 21.85 -11.68
N VAL A 168 9.05 21.42 -10.50
CA VAL A 168 10.15 20.42 -10.40
C VAL A 168 9.73 19.12 -11.07
N VAL A 169 8.51 18.65 -10.77
CA VAL A 169 7.94 17.45 -11.39
C VAL A 169 7.79 17.62 -12.90
N LYS A 170 7.23 18.75 -13.34
CA LYS A 170 7.02 19.04 -14.76
C LYS A 170 8.33 19.02 -15.54
N VAL A 171 9.35 19.75 -15.08
CA VAL A 171 10.65 19.84 -15.74
C VAL A 171 11.35 18.48 -15.78
N TYR A 172 11.33 17.73 -14.68
CA TYR A 172 11.94 16.41 -14.60
C TYR A 172 11.36 15.47 -15.67
N PHE A 173 10.04 15.31 -15.70
CA PHE A 173 9.41 14.38 -16.63
C PHE A 173 9.43 14.88 -18.07
N LEU A 174 9.27 16.18 -18.33
CA LEU A 174 9.38 16.73 -19.68
C LEU A 174 10.76 16.42 -20.30
N ASN A 175 11.82 16.67 -19.54
CA ASN A 175 13.19 16.39 -19.98
C ASN A 175 13.38 14.89 -20.23
N GLN A 176 12.91 14.04 -19.32
CA GLN A 176 13.03 12.59 -19.45
C GLN A 176 12.30 12.05 -20.70
N LEU A 177 11.08 12.54 -20.96
CA LEU A 177 10.29 12.15 -22.14
C LEU A 177 10.95 12.63 -23.45
N GLN A 178 11.42 13.88 -23.50
CA GLN A 178 12.11 14.44 -24.67
C GLN A 178 13.43 13.72 -24.97
N GLN A 179 14.24 13.46 -23.94
CA GLN A 179 15.50 12.72 -24.10
C GLN A 179 15.26 11.30 -24.62
N ALA A 180 14.26 10.59 -24.08
CA ALA A 180 13.90 9.27 -24.55
C ALA A 180 13.47 9.29 -26.02
N ALA A 181 12.67 10.27 -26.44
CA ALA A 181 12.24 10.44 -27.83
C ALA A 181 13.43 10.74 -28.77
N ASN A 182 14.30 11.69 -28.39
CA ASN A 182 15.48 12.05 -29.18
C ASN A 182 16.44 10.86 -29.35
N ASN A 183 16.51 9.96 -28.36
CA ASN A 183 17.32 8.75 -28.40
C ASN A 183 16.62 7.58 -29.11
N LYS A 184 15.53 7.83 -29.87
CA LYS A 184 14.72 6.81 -30.57
C LYS A 184 14.19 5.71 -29.64
N ALA A 185 13.93 6.07 -28.39
CA ALA A 185 13.54 5.17 -27.33
C ALA A 185 12.34 5.75 -26.55
N ALA A 186 11.42 6.40 -27.26
CA ALA A 186 10.26 7.08 -26.68
C ALA A 186 9.40 6.12 -25.85
N TYR A 187 8.86 6.64 -24.75
CA TYR A 187 7.86 5.91 -23.96
C TYR A 187 6.53 5.83 -24.71
N THR A 188 5.80 4.75 -24.51
CA THR A 188 4.49 4.53 -25.13
C THR A 188 3.35 5.14 -24.31
N GLU A 189 3.51 5.16 -22.98
CA GLU A 189 2.54 5.60 -21.99
C GLU A 189 3.20 5.78 -20.61
N ILE A 190 2.47 6.40 -19.68
CA ILE A 190 2.85 6.52 -18.28
C ILE A 190 1.85 5.75 -17.43
N ILE A 191 2.32 4.99 -16.45
CA ILE A 191 1.48 4.27 -15.49
C ILE A 191 1.84 4.75 -14.09
N SER A 192 0.87 5.26 -13.35
CA SER A 192 1.05 5.83 -12.01
C SER A 192 0.11 5.16 -11.01
N THR A 193 0.61 4.87 -9.80
CA THR A 193 -0.18 4.34 -8.67
C THR A 193 -0.39 5.37 -7.55
N GLN A 194 -0.05 6.63 -7.78
CA GLN A 194 -0.09 7.67 -6.76
C GLN A 194 -0.75 8.96 -7.27
N PRO A 195 -1.36 9.77 -6.38
CA PRO A 195 -1.87 11.09 -6.73
C PRO A 195 -0.84 12.22 -6.55
N ILE A 196 0.28 11.97 -5.85
CA ILE A 196 1.32 12.98 -5.57
C ILE A 196 1.99 13.43 -6.87
N GLY A 197 2.17 14.74 -7.03
CA GLY A 197 2.80 15.34 -8.20
C GLY A 197 2.00 15.24 -9.51
N LEU A 198 0.75 14.74 -9.46
CA LEU A 198 -0.03 14.43 -10.66
C LEU A 198 -0.24 15.63 -11.59
N ARG A 199 -0.46 16.83 -11.04
CA ARG A 199 -0.64 18.05 -11.83
C ARG A 199 0.63 18.41 -12.62
N GLY A 200 1.80 18.36 -11.99
CA GLY A 200 3.09 18.58 -12.65
C GLY A 200 3.37 17.54 -13.73
N LEU A 201 3.03 16.27 -13.47
CA LEU A 201 3.12 15.19 -14.44
C LEU A 201 2.20 15.42 -15.66
N CYS A 202 0.95 15.83 -15.45
CA CYS A 202 0.03 16.14 -16.54
C CYS A 202 0.58 17.28 -17.41
N ASN A 203 1.09 18.34 -16.79
CA ASN A 203 1.71 19.45 -17.50
C ASN A 203 2.93 19.02 -18.33
N ALA A 204 3.75 18.09 -17.81
CA ALA A 204 4.86 17.52 -18.57
C ALA A 204 4.39 16.76 -19.81
N VAL A 205 3.35 15.93 -19.66
CA VAL A 205 2.79 15.14 -20.77
C VAL A 205 2.14 16.02 -21.82
N LEU A 206 1.37 17.04 -21.43
CA LEU A 206 0.78 18.00 -22.36
C LEU A 206 1.87 18.75 -23.14
N ALA A 207 2.89 19.27 -22.45
CA ALA A 207 4.01 19.95 -23.08
C ALA A 207 4.80 19.04 -24.02
N TYR A 208 5.05 17.79 -23.61
CA TYR A 208 5.72 16.78 -24.44
C TYR A 208 4.90 16.44 -25.69
N ASN A 209 3.60 16.20 -25.56
CA ASN A 209 2.72 15.87 -26.69
C ASN A 209 2.63 17.03 -27.69
N HIS A 210 2.58 18.28 -27.21
CA HIS A 210 2.65 19.46 -28.05
C HIS A 210 4.01 19.61 -28.76
N TRP A 211 5.11 19.40 -28.03
CA TRP A 211 6.46 19.40 -28.61
C TRP A 211 6.62 18.33 -29.69
N LEU A 212 6.14 17.11 -29.42
CA LEU A 212 6.23 15.97 -30.33
C LEU A 212 5.48 16.19 -31.64
N HIS A 213 4.33 16.89 -31.61
CA HIS A 213 3.60 17.27 -32.83
C HIS A 213 4.46 18.09 -33.80
N ASN A 214 5.39 18.90 -33.26
CA ASN A 214 6.33 19.70 -34.03
C ASN A 214 7.61 18.93 -34.42
N GLN A 215 7.72 17.64 -34.08
CA GLN A 215 8.89 16.79 -34.33
C GLN A 215 8.53 15.48 -35.07
N PRO A 216 7.95 15.54 -36.28
CA PRO A 216 7.42 14.37 -36.99
C PRO A 216 8.49 13.31 -37.31
N HIS A 217 9.77 13.71 -37.39
CA HIS A 217 10.88 12.82 -37.69
C HIS A 217 11.20 11.82 -36.55
N LEU A 218 10.71 12.07 -35.32
CA LEU A 218 10.96 11.20 -34.17
C LEU A 218 10.10 9.92 -34.18
N GLN A 219 9.06 9.85 -35.01
CA GLN A 219 8.13 8.70 -35.13
C GLN A 219 7.54 8.21 -33.79
N ALA A 220 7.53 9.04 -32.75
CA ALA A 220 6.93 8.71 -31.47
C ALA A 220 5.43 9.07 -31.46
N SER A 221 4.65 8.39 -30.63
CA SER A 221 3.23 8.66 -30.46
C SER A 221 2.96 9.52 -29.21
N PRO A 222 1.88 10.33 -29.20
CA PRO A 222 1.42 11.00 -27.99
C PRO A 222 1.16 10.01 -26.84
N ILE A 223 1.52 10.42 -25.63
CA ILE A 223 1.47 9.61 -24.41
C ILE A 223 0.20 9.95 -23.62
N LEU A 224 -0.40 8.93 -23.00
CA LEU A 224 -1.48 9.05 -22.00
C LEU A 224 -0.99 8.59 -20.63
N ILE A 225 -1.68 9.00 -19.58
CA ILE A 225 -1.42 8.59 -18.20
C ILE A 225 -2.49 7.56 -17.78
N HIS A 226 -2.05 6.40 -17.34
CA HIS A 226 -2.88 5.38 -16.68
C HIS A 226 -2.74 5.55 -15.17
N GLN A 227 -3.74 6.16 -14.55
CA GLN A 227 -3.75 6.42 -13.11
C GLN A 227 -4.54 5.32 -12.39
N TYR A 228 -3.83 4.55 -11.57
CA TYR A 228 -4.39 3.52 -10.71
C TYR A 228 -4.63 4.05 -9.30
N MET A 229 -5.84 3.86 -8.78
CA MET A 229 -6.17 4.13 -7.38
C MET A 229 -5.76 2.95 -6.51
N THR A 230 -4.86 3.18 -5.55
CA THR A 230 -4.40 2.16 -4.59
C THR A 230 -5.27 2.04 -3.34
N ASP A 231 -6.33 2.84 -3.28
CA ASP A 231 -7.39 2.80 -2.26
C ASP A 231 -8.72 2.52 -2.97
N LEU A 232 -9.71 1.95 -2.25
CA LEU A 232 -11.04 1.78 -2.82
C LEU A 232 -11.69 3.17 -3.02
N PRO A 233 -12.47 3.36 -4.09
CA PRO A 233 -13.08 4.63 -4.42
C PRO A 233 -14.30 4.88 -3.51
N THR A 234 -14.05 5.20 -2.24
CA THR A 234 -15.07 5.50 -1.23
C THR A 234 -15.18 7.00 -1.00
N LYS A 235 -16.23 7.45 -0.29
CA LYS A 235 -16.37 8.86 0.10
C LYS A 235 -15.25 9.32 1.04
N GLY A 236 -14.62 8.40 1.78
CA GLY A 236 -13.45 8.66 2.61
C GLY A 236 -12.15 8.87 1.85
N ALA A 237 -12.01 8.42 0.59
CA ALA A 237 -10.80 8.50 -0.25
C ALA A 237 -10.52 9.91 -0.82
N VAL A 238 -10.82 10.94 -0.01
CA VAL A 238 -10.76 12.35 -0.39
C VAL A 238 -9.37 12.79 -0.81
N HIS A 239 -8.29 12.23 -0.26
CA HIS A 239 -6.91 12.60 -0.61
C HIS A 239 -6.61 12.32 -2.08
N PHE A 240 -7.11 11.19 -2.60
CA PHE A 240 -6.92 10.81 -3.99
C PHE A 240 -7.83 11.62 -4.92
N PHE A 241 -9.12 11.71 -4.58
CA PHE A 241 -10.09 12.42 -5.42
C PHE A 241 -9.89 13.94 -5.42
N ASN A 242 -9.43 14.54 -4.33
CA ASN A 242 -9.13 15.98 -4.30
C ASN A 242 -7.98 16.33 -5.26
N ALA A 243 -6.98 15.45 -5.40
CA ALA A 243 -5.91 15.65 -6.37
C ALA A 243 -6.47 15.58 -7.79
N LEU A 244 -7.26 14.54 -8.10
CA LEU A 244 -7.91 14.36 -9.41
C LEU A 244 -8.88 15.50 -9.76
N ALA A 245 -9.73 15.92 -8.83
CA ALA A 245 -10.71 17.00 -9.01
C ALA A 245 -10.05 18.38 -9.15
N SER A 246 -8.81 18.54 -8.70
CA SER A 246 -8.05 19.78 -8.88
C SER A 246 -7.41 19.93 -10.26
N LEU A 247 -7.48 18.89 -11.09
CA LEU A 247 -6.96 18.91 -12.45
C LEU A 247 -7.88 19.69 -13.38
N GLU A 248 -7.27 20.45 -14.27
CA GLU A 248 -7.94 21.14 -15.36
C GLU A 248 -8.48 20.12 -16.37
N ARG A 249 -9.47 20.54 -17.17
CA ARG A 249 -10.12 19.65 -18.14
C ARG A 249 -9.12 18.99 -19.10
N GLU A 250 -8.21 19.77 -19.67
CA GLU A 250 -7.17 19.25 -20.60
C GLU A 250 -6.26 18.21 -19.92
N GLN A 251 -6.00 18.37 -18.61
CA GLN A 251 -5.22 17.41 -17.82
C GLN A 251 -6.01 16.12 -17.57
N GLN A 252 -7.32 16.22 -17.32
CA GLN A 252 -8.18 15.04 -17.18
C GLN A 252 -8.29 14.26 -18.50
N GLU A 253 -8.39 14.95 -19.63
CA GLU A 253 -8.56 14.35 -20.96
C GLU A 253 -7.36 13.51 -21.44
N ILE A 254 -6.21 13.57 -20.76
CA ILE A 254 -5.04 12.70 -21.00
C ILE A 254 -4.91 11.54 -20.00
N ILE A 255 -5.83 11.40 -19.05
CA ILE A 255 -5.81 10.38 -17.99
C ILE A 255 -6.87 9.31 -18.24
N ASN A 256 -6.45 8.05 -18.21
CA ASN A 256 -7.31 6.90 -17.95
C ASN A 256 -7.28 6.56 -16.46
N LEU A 257 -8.42 6.64 -15.79
CA LEU A 257 -8.56 6.36 -14.35
C LEU A 257 -9.01 4.90 -14.13
N TYR A 258 -8.28 4.18 -13.29
CA TYR A 258 -8.56 2.79 -12.93
C TYR A 258 -8.74 2.67 -11.41
N ALA A 259 -9.86 2.10 -10.97
CA ALA A 259 -10.10 1.83 -9.56
C ALA A 259 -11.00 0.61 -9.37
N LEU A 260 -10.80 -0.09 -8.26
CA LEU A 260 -11.57 -1.29 -7.90
C LEU A 260 -12.91 -0.89 -7.26
N GLY A 261 -14.03 -1.15 -7.94
CA GLY A 261 -15.37 -0.84 -7.44
C GLY A 261 -15.81 0.60 -7.70
N ILE A 262 -15.24 1.28 -8.72
CA ILE A 262 -15.64 2.65 -9.03
C ILE A 262 -17.04 2.68 -9.63
N SER A 263 -17.86 3.60 -9.14
CA SER A 263 -19.26 3.71 -9.53
C SER A 263 -19.61 5.12 -9.97
N LYS A 264 -20.76 5.24 -10.64
CA LYS A 264 -21.30 6.54 -11.05
C LYS A 264 -21.55 7.45 -9.85
N GLU A 265 -22.10 6.92 -8.76
CA GLU A 265 -22.38 7.71 -7.54
C GLU A 265 -21.10 8.36 -6.99
N ILE A 266 -20.00 7.61 -6.95
CA ILE A 266 -18.72 8.11 -6.44
C ILE A 266 -18.15 9.18 -7.37
N ILE A 267 -18.20 8.96 -8.69
CA ILE A 267 -17.76 9.97 -9.66
C ILE A 267 -18.60 11.24 -9.55
N ASP A 268 -19.93 11.13 -9.52
CA ASP A 268 -20.83 12.29 -9.43
C ASP A 268 -20.63 13.05 -8.11
N TYR A 269 -20.28 12.35 -7.01
CA TYR A 269 -19.97 12.97 -5.73
C TYR A 269 -18.69 13.83 -5.75
N PHE A 270 -17.61 13.34 -6.37
CA PHE A 270 -16.33 14.07 -6.42
C PHE A 270 -16.19 15.02 -7.62
N PHE A 271 -16.97 14.80 -8.67
CA PHE A 271 -16.96 15.60 -9.91
C PHE A 271 -18.39 16.07 -10.25
N PRO A 272 -19.02 16.90 -9.40
CA PRO A 272 -20.42 17.32 -9.59
C PRO A 272 -20.64 18.13 -10.88
N ASN A 273 -19.58 18.74 -11.42
CA ASN A 273 -19.60 19.49 -12.68
C ASN A 273 -19.22 18.64 -13.90
N GLY A 274 -19.14 17.31 -13.73
CA GLY A 274 -18.71 16.36 -14.74
C GLY A 274 -17.23 15.98 -14.61
N ALA A 275 -16.95 14.71 -14.88
CA ALA A 275 -15.61 14.17 -15.01
C ALA A 275 -15.21 14.12 -16.49
N PHE A 276 -14.04 14.66 -16.82
CA PHE A 276 -13.55 14.80 -18.21
C PHE A 276 -12.38 13.85 -18.52
N PHE A 277 -12.25 12.77 -17.75
CA PHE A 277 -11.21 11.77 -17.97
C PHE A 277 -11.32 11.14 -19.36
N LYS A 278 -10.17 10.76 -19.94
CA LYS A 278 -10.12 10.03 -21.21
C LYS A 278 -10.94 8.73 -21.14
N GLY A 279 -10.87 8.05 -20.00
CA GLY A 279 -11.65 6.87 -19.68
C GLY A 279 -11.66 6.64 -18.16
N ILE A 280 -12.73 6.04 -17.67
CA ILE A 280 -12.89 5.62 -16.27
C ILE A 280 -13.25 4.14 -16.26
N PHE A 281 -12.43 3.34 -15.60
CA PHE A 281 -12.50 1.88 -15.64
C PHE A 281 -12.68 1.30 -14.24
N ASP A 282 -13.67 0.42 -14.12
CA ASP A 282 -13.86 -0.42 -12.94
C ASP A 282 -12.98 -1.66 -13.06
N LEU A 283 -12.05 -1.84 -12.12
CA LEU A 283 -11.16 -2.98 -12.12
C LEU A 283 -11.91 -4.22 -11.61
N PRO A 284 -11.93 -5.35 -12.35
CA PRO A 284 -12.38 -6.60 -11.77
C PRO A 284 -11.43 -7.05 -10.66
N VAL A 285 -11.95 -7.54 -9.53
CA VAL A 285 -11.16 -8.01 -8.37
C VAL A 285 -10.07 -9.01 -8.81
N ASN A 286 -10.45 -10.02 -9.59
CA ASN A 286 -9.55 -11.11 -10.01
C ASN A 286 -8.59 -10.71 -11.15
N GLU A 287 -8.83 -9.58 -11.81
CA GLU A 287 -7.97 -9.10 -12.90
C GLU A 287 -7.20 -7.84 -12.50
N ASN A 288 -7.32 -7.40 -11.24
CA ASN A 288 -6.67 -6.19 -10.76
C ASN A 288 -5.15 -6.29 -10.95
N PRO A 289 -4.52 -5.46 -11.80
CA PRO A 289 -3.10 -5.55 -12.09
C PRO A 289 -2.24 -5.05 -10.93
N MET A 290 -2.79 -4.28 -9.98
CA MET A 290 -2.07 -3.86 -8.78
C MET A 290 -1.82 -5.03 -7.81
N VAL A 291 -2.65 -6.07 -7.87
CA VAL A 291 -2.48 -7.27 -7.06
C VAL A 291 -1.47 -8.19 -7.74
N ARG A 292 -0.42 -8.55 -7.00
CA ARG A 292 0.67 -9.41 -7.48
C ARG A 292 0.10 -10.74 -8.02
N PRO A 293 0.55 -11.23 -9.19
CA PRO A 293 -0.08 -12.37 -9.88
C PRO A 293 -0.22 -13.64 -9.03
N GLU A 294 0.76 -13.93 -8.18
CA GLU A 294 0.84 -15.15 -7.36
C GLU A 294 -0.28 -15.21 -6.32
N LEU A 295 -0.77 -14.06 -5.83
CA LEU A 295 -1.93 -14.02 -4.91
C LEU A 295 -3.23 -14.46 -5.56
N LYS A 296 -3.28 -14.46 -6.90
CA LYS A 296 -4.42 -14.91 -7.70
C LYS A 296 -4.20 -16.32 -8.27
N ASN A 297 -3.05 -16.94 -7.99
CA ASN A 297 -2.69 -18.22 -8.57
C ASN A 297 -3.27 -19.38 -7.74
N ILE A 298 -4.18 -20.13 -8.36
CA ILE A 298 -4.84 -21.29 -7.75
C ILE A 298 -3.86 -22.41 -7.32
N GLN A 299 -2.69 -22.50 -7.95
CA GLN A 299 -1.67 -23.51 -7.58
C GLN A 299 -1.02 -23.22 -6.22
N MET A 300 -1.07 -21.97 -5.77
CA MET A 300 -0.53 -21.53 -4.48
C MET A 300 -1.62 -21.43 -3.40
N ASP A 301 -2.87 -21.71 -3.76
CA ASP A 301 -4.02 -21.61 -2.87
C ASP A 301 -4.16 -22.85 -1.98
N ASN A 302 -4.22 -22.63 -0.67
CA ASN A 302 -4.44 -23.66 0.35
C ASN A 302 -5.71 -23.45 1.16
N SER A 303 -6.64 -22.61 0.68
CA SER A 303 -7.91 -22.34 1.36
C SER A 303 -8.75 -23.60 1.58
N SER A 304 -8.65 -24.61 0.71
CA SER A 304 -9.34 -25.90 0.89
C SER A 304 -8.62 -26.89 1.82
N ASN A 305 -7.45 -26.56 2.36
CA ASN A 305 -6.54 -27.51 2.99
C ASN A 305 -6.44 -27.37 4.52
N PHE A 306 -7.48 -26.88 5.19
CA PHE A 306 -7.49 -26.73 6.66
C PHE A 306 -7.38 -28.08 7.39
N TYR A 307 -7.98 -29.13 6.83
CA TYR A 307 -8.01 -30.47 7.41
C TYR A 307 -7.04 -31.46 6.74
N LYS A 308 -6.12 -30.95 5.90
CA LYS A 308 -5.13 -31.77 5.20
C LYS A 308 -3.71 -31.28 5.53
N PRO A 309 -2.72 -32.18 5.56
CA PRO A 309 -1.34 -31.76 5.72
C PRO A 309 -0.89 -30.94 4.50
N VAL A 310 -0.21 -29.82 4.74
CA VAL A 310 0.33 -28.92 3.71
C VAL A 310 1.79 -28.65 3.97
N ARG A 311 2.59 -28.67 2.92
CA ARG A 311 3.99 -28.26 2.93
C ARG A 311 4.12 -26.85 2.36
N ILE A 312 4.66 -25.92 3.15
CA ILE A 312 4.88 -24.54 2.75
C ILE A 312 6.37 -24.23 2.73
N ALA A 313 6.89 -23.81 1.59
CA ALA A 313 8.24 -23.28 1.48
C ALA A 313 8.25 -21.83 1.97
N LEU A 314 9.10 -21.53 2.95
CA LEU A 314 9.23 -20.20 3.56
C LEU A 314 10.63 -19.66 3.30
N SER A 315 10.74 -18.36 3.00
CA SER A 315 12.04 -17.70 2.85
C SER A 315 12.82 -17.76 4.18
N GLY A 316 14.13 -17.98 4.08
CA GLY A 316 15.04 -17.97 5.24
C GLY A 316 15.00 -19.25 6.07
N LYS A 317 14.22 -20.24 5.64
CA LYS A 317 14.15 -21.57 6.26
C LYS A 317 14.74 -22.59 5.29
N ALA A 318 15.74 -23.35 5.75
CA ALA A 318 16.38 -24.40 4.95
C ALA A 318 15.42 -25.56 4.61
N GLN A 319 14.41 -25.78 5.46
CA GLN A 319 13.41 -26.82 5.28
C GLN A 319 12.01 -26.19 5.20
N ALA A 320 11.17 -26.78 4.36
CA ALA A 320 9.77 -26.39 4.28
C ALA A 320 9.05 -26.67 5.60
N CYS A 321 8.11 -25.80 5.96
CA CYS A 321 7.26 -25.97 7.13
C CYS A 321 6.12 -26.94 6.78
N TRP A 322 5.92 -27.95 7.63
CA TRP A 322 4.76 -28.83 7.57
C TRP A 322 3.69 -28.33 8.54
N LEU A 323 2.49 -28.15 8.01
CA LEU A 323 1.27 -27.87 8.75
C LEU A 323 0.38 -29.10 8.69
N ASN A 324 -0.05 -29.60 9.85
CA ASN A 324 -0.90 -30.78 9.90
C ASN A 324 -2.35 -30.44 9.56
N GLY A 325 -3.13 -31.44 9.17
CA GLY A 325 -4.59 -31.28 9.06
C GLY A 325 -5.20 -31.03 10.44
N GLY A 326 -6.13 -30.08 10.53
CA GLY A 326 -6.80 -29.72 11.79
C GLY A 326 -5.98 -28.78 12.68
N GLU A 327 -4.72 -28.52 12.35
CA GLU A 327 -3.90 -27.52 13.05
C GLU A 327 -4.48 -26.11 12.81
N VAL A 328 -4.75 -25.40 13.90
CA VAL A 328 -5.25 -24.02 13.90
C VAL A 328 -4.07 -23.07 13.74
N VAL A 329 -4.00 -22.44 12.58
CA VAL A 329 -2.88 -21.58 12.18
C VAL A 329 -3.34 -20.12 12.09
N ALA A 330 -2.54 -19.21 12.64
CA ALA A 330 -2.75 -17.78 12.48
C ALA A 330 -1.58 -17.11 11.75
N SER A 331 -1.90 -16.11 10.93
CA SER A 331 -0.93 -15.25 10.25
C SER A 331 -1.16 -13.78 10.62
N ILE A 332 -0.10 -13.07 11.02
CA ILE A 332 -0.14 -11.65 11.40
C ILE A 332 0.67 -10.82 10.39
N LEU A 333 -0.01 -9.93 9.67
CA LEU A 333 0.54 -8.99 8.67
C LEU A 333 0.00 -7.57 8.93
N LEU A 334 0.55 -6.86 9.91
CA LEU A 334 0.14 -5.49 10.27
C LEU A 334 0.80 -4.39 9.40
N GLY A 335 1.11 -4.70 8.14
CA GLY A 335 1.68 -3.77 7.15
C GLY A 335 3.21 -3.75 7.08
N SER A 336 3.74 -2.89 6.20
CA SER A 336 5.18 -2.76 5.92
C SER A 336 5.99 -2.14 7.08
N GLN A 337 5.32 -1.43 7.98
CA GLN A 337 5.86 -0.89 9.23
C GLN A 337 5.24 -1.68 10.38
N VAL A 338 5.88 -2.79 10.78
CA VAL A 338 5.32 -3.76 11.73
C VAL A 338 4.85 -3.06 13.02
N GLY A 339 3.54 -3.11 13.28
CA GLY A 339 2.91 -2.46 14.43
C GLY A 339 3.27 -3.14 15.76
N LYS A 340 3.37 -2.34 16.83
CA LYS A 340 3.69 -2.81 18.19
C LYS A 340 2.66 -3.84 18.71
N ASP A 341 1.43 -3.77 18.22
CA ASP A 341 0.34 -4.66 18.62
C ASP A 341 0.49 -6.10 18.13
N SER A 342 1.44 -6.38 17.21
CA SER A 342 1.76 -7.75 16.79
C SER A 342 2.06 -8.64 18.01
N ILE A 343 2.78 -8.12 19.01
CA ILE A 343 3.12 -8.84 20.24
C ILE A 343 1.86 -9.19 21.06
N ALA A 344 0.92 -8.25 21.16
CA ALA A 344 -0.32 -8.49 21.90
C ALA A 344 -1.17 -9.56 21.21
N TYR A 345 -1.29 -9.53 19.87
CA TYR A 345 -2.00 -10.54 19.12
C TYR A 345 -1.38 -11.94 19.27
N ILE A 346 -0.05 -12.07 19.21
CA ILE A 346 0.62 -13.37 19.40
C ILE A 346 0.18 -14.01 20.72
N LYS A 347 0.25 -13.25 21.82
CA LYS A 347 -0.14 -13.73 23.14
C LYS A 347 -1.60 -14.19 23.16
N ILE A 348 -2.51 -13.34 22.69
CA ILE A 348 -3.96 -13.63 22.67
C ILE A 348 -4.27 -14.89 21.85
N LEU A 349 -3.66 -15.03 20.67
CA LEU A 349 -3.89 -16.17 19.78
C LEU A 349 -3.43 -17.47 20.46
N LEU A 350 -2.25 -17.48 21.06
CA LEU A 350 -1.71 -18.66 21.75
C LEU A 350 -2.53 -19.02 23.01
N GLU A 351 -2.96 -18.04 23.79
CA GLU A 351 -3.88 -18.24 24.93
C GLU A 351 -5.24 -18.80 24.49
N LYS A 352 -5.66 -18.49 23.26
CA LYS A 352 -6.84 -19.06 22.61
C LYS A 352 -6.51 -20.29 21.77
N GLY A 353 -5.48 -21.04 22.15
CA GLY A 353 -5.21 -22.38 21.63
C GLY A 353 -4.92 -22.42 20.13
N VAL A 354 -4.40 -21.34 19.55
CA VAL A 354 -3.80 -21.39 18.20
C VAL A 354 -2.51 -22.20 18.29
N ASP A 355 -2.34 -23.17 17.38
CA ASP A 355 -1.21 -24.09 17.40
C ASP A 355 0.07 -23.43 16.90
N LYS A 356 -0.04 -22.62 15.83
CA LYS A 356 1.07 -21.88 15.23
C LYS A 356 0.67 -20.46 14.84
N VAL A 357 1.53 -19.50 15.20
CA VAL A 357 1.38 -18.08 14.85
C VAL A 357 2.56 -17.64 13.99
N PHE A 358 2.29 -17.32 12.74
CA PHE A 358 3.25 -16.81 11.78
C PHE A 358 3.24 -15.28 11.78
N ILE A 359 4.41 -14.67 11.86
CA ILE A 359 4.55 -13.21 12.04
C ILE A 359 5.37 -12.64 10.90
N PHE A 360 4.70 -11.97 9.97
CA PHE A 360 5.35 -11.27 8.87
C PHE A 360 6.13 -10.06 9.40
N GLY A 361 7.41 -9.96 9.01
CA GLY A 361 8.32 -8.97 9.57
C GLY A 361 8.73 -9.27 11.01
N GLY A 362 8.52 -10.51 11.48
CA GLY A 362 8.90 -10.95 12.82
C GLY A 362 10.37 -10.74 13.13
N GLN A 363 11.26 -10.74 12.12
CA GLN A 363 12.70 -10.48 12.27
C GLN A 363 13.05 -9.01 12.64
N ASN A 364 12.07 -8.11 12.70
CA ASN A 364 12.29 -6.75 13.18
C ASN A 364 12.76 -6.77 14.65
N GLN A 365 13.80 -6.00 14.98
CA GLN A 365 14.42 -5.99 16.32
C GLN A 365 13.41 -5.71 17.45
N ASN A 366 12.46 -4.80 17.24
CA ASN A 366 11.45 -4.47 18.27
C ASN A 366 10.51 -5.64 18.54
N ILE A 367 10.15 -6.37 17.48
CA ILE A 367 9.28 -7.56 17.58
C ILE A 367 10.05 -8.72 18.19
N GLN A 368 11.29 -8.95 17.77
CA GLN A 368 12.16 -9.97 18.38
C GLN A 368 12.34 -9.73 19.88
N ALA A 369 12.61 -8.49 20.30
CA ALA A 369 12.72 -8.16 21.72
C ALA A 369 11.43 -8.46 22.49
N GLY A 370 10.26 -8.15 21.91
CA GLY A 370 8.95 -8.48 22.47
C GLY A 370 8.70 -9.98 22.57
N ILE A 371 9.07 -10.75 21.54
CA ILE A 371 8.96 -12.22 21.51
C ILE A 371 9.88 -12.84 22.56
N VAL A 372 11.14 -12.41 22.65
CA VAL A 372 12.10 -12.92 23.65
C VAL A 372 11.57 -12.71 25.06
N LYS A 373 11.01 -11.54 25.35
CA LYS A 373 10.34 -11.27 26.64
C LYS A 373 9.12 -12.16 26.86
N MET A 374 8.30 -12.38 25.84
CA MET A 374 7.17 -13.31 25.97
C MET A 374 7.63 -14.74 26.24
N LEU A 375 8.72 -15.19 25.61
CA LEU A 375 9.27 -16.53 25.77
C LEU A 375 9.99 -16.74 27.11
N SER A 376 10.44 -15.68 27.79
CA SER A 376 10.91 -15.80 29.17
C SER A 376 9.75 -16.09 30.13
N ASP A 377 8.59 -15.49 29.86
CA ASP A 377 7.40 -15.64 30.70
C ASP A 377 6.62 -16.92 30.36
N CYS A 378 6.67 -17.37 29.10
CA CYS A 378 5.95 -18.53 28.58
C CYS A 378 6.84 -19.37 27.62
N PRO A 379 7.77 -20.20 28.14
CA PRO A 379 8.70 -20.97 27.32
C PRO A 379 8.04 -21.94 26.33
N ASP A 380 6.86 -22.47 26.66
CA ASP A 380 6.09 -23.42 25.84
C ASP A 380 5.61 -22.83 24.50
N TYR A 381 5.68 -21.50 24.34
CA TYR A 381 5.33 -20.83 23.09
C TYR A 381 6.43 -20.88 22.03
N ARG A 382 7.64 -21.32 22.38
CA ARG A 382 8.82 -21.27 21.50
C ARG A 382 8.60 -21.91 20.13
N GLU A 383 8.04 -23.12 20.11
CA GLU A 383 7.79 -23.86 18.86
C GLU A 383 6.51 -23.41 18.13
N LYS A 384 5.68 -22.60 18.80
CA LYS A 384 4.41 -22.08 18.26
C LYS A 384 4.56 -20.73 17.57
N ILE A 385 5.64 -20.00 17.86
CA ILE A 385 5.89 -18.66 17.32
C ILE A 385 6.87 -18.76 16.14
N ILE A 386 6.39 -18.49 14.92
CA ILE A 386 7.21 -18.52 13.71
C ILE A 386 7.46 -17.10 13.21
N SER A 387 8.63 -16.57 13.56
CA SER A 387 9.09 -15.26 13.05
C SER A 387 9.55 -15.37 11.60
N LEU A 388 8.87 -14.65 10.70
CA LEU A 388 9.17 -14.66 9.28
C LEU A 388 10.01 -13.45 8.87
N GLU A 389 10.93 -13.67 7.94
CA GLU A 389 11.53 -12.63 7.10
C GLU A 389 10.62 -12.28 5.91
N TYR A 390 11.11 -11.48 4.97
CA TYR A 390 10.38 -11.19 3.73
C TYR A 390 10.08 -12.48 2.95
N GLN A 391 8.81 -12.80 2.79
CA GLN A 391 8.34 -13.97 2.08
C GLN A 391 8.13 -13.66 0.59
N SER A 392 8.34 -14.66 -0.27
CA SER A 392 7.91 -14.58 -1.66
C SER A 392 6.38 -14.52 -1.76
N ASP A 393 5.86 -14.01 -2.88
CA ASP A 393 4.41 -13.89 -3.09
C ASP A 393 3.72 -15.27 -3.08
N ALA A 394 4.39 -16.31 -3.58
CA ALA A 394 3.93 -17.69 -3.50
C ALA A 394 3.83 -18.19 -2.05
N ALA A 395 4.86 -17.97 -1.24
CA ALA A 395 4.86 -18.37 0.18
C ALA A 395 3.82 -17.60 1.00
N LEU A 396 3.69 -16.29 0.74
CA LEU A 396 2.65 -15.44 1.33
C LEU A 396 1.25 -15.98 1.00
N THR A 397 0.97 -16.25 -0.27
CA THR A 397 -0.34 -16.77 -0.72
C THR A 397 -0.64 -18.12 -0.08
N ALA A 398 0.31 -19.05 -0.13
CA ALA A 398 0.17 -20.39 0.43
C ALA A 398 -0.12 -20.36 1.94
N LEU A 399 0.53 -19.46 2.67
CA LEU A 399 0.35 -19.33 4.11
C LEU A 399 -0.93 -18.58 4.48
N MET A 400 -1.21 -17.45 3.83
CA MET A 400 -2.41 -16.63 4.11
C MET A 400 -3.70 -17.40 3.81
N THR A 401 -3.75 -18.15 2.71
CA THR A 401 -4.93 -18.98 2.35
C THR A 401 -5.07 -20.22 3.25
N ARG A 402 -3.95 -20.80 3.73
CA ARG A 402 -4.00 -21.92 4.71
C ARG A 402 -4.36 -21.48 6.13
N SER A 403 -4.13 -20.22 6.49
CA SER A 403 -4.30 -19.77 7.87
C SER A 403 -5.77 -19.74 8.27
N ASN A 404 -6.15 -20.37 9.38
CA ASN A 404 -7.51 -20.29 9.93
C ASN A 404 -7.84 -18.87 10.39
N ILE A 405 -6.84 -18.14 10.86
CA ILE A 405 -6.98 -16.76 11.33
C ILE A 405 -5.96 -15.88 10.61
N VAL A 406 -6.42 -14.76 10.06
CA VAL A 406 -5.58 -13.77 9.42
C VAL A 406 -5.77 -12.45 10.13
N VAL A 407 -4.69 -11.85 10.63
CA VAL A 407 -4.70 -10.52 11.26
C VAL A 407 -3.96 -9.55 10.34
N ILE A 408 -4.68 -8.56 9.81
CA ILE A 408 -4.14 -7.58 8.85
C ILE A 408 -4.44 -6.14 9.25
N ARG A 409 -3.82 -5.16 8.56
CA ARG A 409 -4.17 -3.73 8.64
C ARG A 409 -5.04 -3.32 7.45
N GLY A 410 -5.87 -2.30 7.63
CA GLY A 410 -6.83 -1.80 6.64
C GLY A 410 -6.31 -0.96 5.47
N GLY A 411 -5.02 -1.05 5.14
CA GLY A 411 -4.44 -0.25 4.03
C GLY A 411 -5.03 -0.66 2.67
N GLY A 412 -5.18 0.30 1.75
CA GLY A 412 -5.88 0.10 0.47
C GLY A 412 -5.42 -1.12 -0.32
N LEU A 413 -4.11 -1.28 -0.56
CA LEU A 413 -3.62 -2.46 -1.29
C LEU A 413 -3.80 -3.76 -0.50
N CYS A 414 -3.59 -3.76 0.82
CA CYS A 414 -3.79 -4.97 1.63
C CYS A 414 -5.25 -5.46 1.54
N VAL A 415 -6.19 -4.52 1.56
CA VAL A 415 -7.61 -4.80 1.30
C VAL A 415 -7.82 -5.38 -0.11
N MET A 416 -7.24 -4.79 -1.14
CA MET A 416 -7.37 -5.31 -2.52
C MET A 416 -6.78 -6.71 -2.67
N GLU A 417 -5.66 -7.00 -2.00
CA GLU A 417 -5.06 -8.33 -1.96
C GLU A 417 -5.96 -9.35 -1.26
N GLN A 418 -6.59 -9.00 -0.14
CA GLN A 418 -7.58 -9.88 0.51
C GLN A 418 -8.83 -10.08 -0.36
N LEU A 419 -9.31 -9.05 -1.05
CA LEU A 419 -10.44 -9.22 -1.98
C LEU A 419 -10.13 -10.25 -3.08
N ALA A 420 -8.89 -10.25 -3.58
CA ALA A 420 -8.45 -11.14 -4.64
C ALA A 420 -8.08 -12.56 -4.18
N LEU A 421 -7.75 -12.75 -2.90
CA LEU A 421 -7.40 -14.06 -2.35
C LEU A 421 -8.64 -14.98 -2.27
N ASN A 422 -8.35 -16.28 -2.36
CA ASN A 422 -9.31 -17.30 -1.99
C ASN A 422 -9.36 -17.46 -0.47
N HIS A 423 -10.56 -17.62 0.04
CA HIS A 423 -10.84 -17.70 1.47
C HIS A 423 -11.68 -18.94 1.75
N ASN A 424 -11.35 -19.64 2.82
CA ASN A 424 -12.24 -20.67 3.37
C ASN A 424 -13.38 -19.99 4.15
N LYS A 425 -14.58 -20.56 4.14
CA LYS A 425 -15.72 -20.06 4.93
C LYS A 425 -15.46 -20.12 6.44
N GLU A 426 -14.64 -21.06 6.89
CA GLU A 426 -14.20 -21.19 8.28
C GLU A 426 -13.08 -20.21 8.66
N GLN A 427 -12.52 -19.49 7.68
CA GLN A 427 -11.44 -18.53 7.95
C GLN A 427 -11.99 -17.29 8.66
N LEU A 428 -11.23 -16.81 9.64
CA LEU A 428 -11.46 -15.56 10.32
C LEU A 428 -10.46 -14.49 9.84
N VAL A 429 -10.98 -13.39 9.30
CA VAL A 429 -10.18 -12.22 8.92
C VAL A 429 -10.40 -11.09 9.92
N LEU A 430 -9.36 -10.81 10.71
CA LEU A 430 -9.30 -9.77 11.72
C LEU A 430 -8.56 -8.55 11.16
N VAL A 431 -9.23 -7.41 11.12
CA VAL A 431 -8.60 -6.16 10.65
C VAL A 431 -8.30 -5.23 11.81
N HIS A 432 -7.02 -5.04 12.10
CA HIS A 432 -6.52 -4.25 13.22
C HIS A 432 -6.89 -2.77 13.10
N HIS A 433 -7.50 -2.23 14.15
CA HIS A 433 -7.85 -0.83 14.36
C HIS A 433 -7.51 -0.40 15.79
N ALA A 434 -7.40 0.91 16.03
CA ALA A 434 -7.30 1.46 17.37
C ALA A 434 -8.69 1.69 17.98
N ASN A 435 -8.73 1.92 19.30
CA ASN A 435 -9.95 2.45 19.94
C ASN A 435 -10.09 3.94 19.61
N GLY A 436 -11.21 4.30 19.00
CA GLY A 436 -11.65 5.68 18.83
C GLY A 436 -12.10 6.33 20.14
N VAL A 437 -12.36 7.63 20.08
CA VAL A 437 -12.68 8.44 21.26
C VAL A 437 -14.00 8.01 21.91
N LYS A 438 -14.95 7.46 21.15
CA LYS A 438 -16.24 6.98 21.66
C LYS A 438 -16.32 5.44 21.71
N GLY A 439 -15.18 4.75 21.63
CA GLY A 439 -15.09 3.29 21.68
C GLY A 439 -15.36 2.58 20.34
N GLU A 440 -15.61 3.33 19.26
CA GLU A 440 -15.62 2.79 17.90
C GLU A 440 -14.23 2.25 17.51
N LEU A 441 -14.19 1.25 16.64
CA LEU A 441 -12.92 0.79 16.06
C LEU A 441 -12.64 1.60 14.81
N THR A 442 -11.54 2.35 14.83
CA THR A 442 -11.12 3.24 13.75
C THR A 442 -9.60 3.24 13.66
N SER A 443 -9.08 3.33 12.45
CA SER A 443 -7.68 3.64 12.14
C SER A 443 -7.38 5.13 12.39
N GLY A 444 -8.41 5.91 12.71
CA GLY A 444 -8.42 7.36 12.67
C GLY A 444 -8.56 7.89 11.24
N ILE A 445 -8.25 7.12 10.20
CA ILE A 445 -8.15 7.57 8.82
C ILE A 445 -9.39 7.10 8.05
N SER A 446 -10.17 8.05 7.52
CA SER A 446 -11.49 7.74 6.93
C SER A 446 -11.44 6.77 5.76
N TRP A 447 -10.47 6.88 4.86
CA TRP A 447 -10.38 5.97 3.72
C TRP A 447 -9.91 4.57 4.11
N GLU A 448 -9.01 4.44 5.10
CA GLU A 448 -8.62 3.13 5.62
C GLU A 448 -9.83 2.45 6.28
N ASP A 449 -10.63 3.19 7.05
CA ASP A 449 -11.84 2.66 7.68
C ASP A 449 -12.89 2.20 6.65
N ASP A 450 -13.13 3.00 5.61
CA ASP A 450 -14.07 2.68 4.53
C ASP A 450 -13.58 1.49 3.67
N ASN A 451 -12.27 1.42 3.40
CA ASN A 451 -11.66 0.29 2.69
C ASN A 451 -11.98 -1.02 3.42
N VAL A 452 -11.86 -1.01 4.74
CA VAL A 452 -12.11 -2.19 5.58
C VAL A 452 -13.58 -2.56 5.63
N ASP A 453 -14.48 -1.57 5.72
CA ASP A 453 -15.91 -1.85 5.69
C ASP A 453 -16.33 -2.50 4.36
N ALA A 454 -15.76 -2.05 3.24
CA ALA A 454 -15.97 -2.68 1.94
C ALA A 454 -15.40 -4.12 1.89
N LEU A 455 -14.21 -4.37 2.45
CA LEU A 455 -13.66 -5.72 2.57
C LEU A 455 -14.58 -6.64 3.36
N ILE A 456 -15.02 -6.20 4.54
CA ILE A 456 -15.90 -6.98 5.42
C ILE A 456 -17.22 -7.31 4.72
N ALA A 457 -17.83 -6.32 4.06
CA ALA A 457 -19.06 -6.52 3.30
C ALA A 457 -18.86 -7.57 2.20
N HIS A 458 -17.76 -7.48 1.44
CA HIS A 458 -17.44 -8.42 0.37
C HIS A 458 -17.21 -9.85 0.89
N LEU A 459 -16.39 -10.02 1.93
CA LEU A 459 -16.10 -11.32 2.53
C LEU A 459 -17.34 -11.97 3.15
N ARG A 460 -18.21 -11.16 3.77
CA ARG A 460 -19.49 -11.63 4.32
C ARG A 460 -20.41 -12.21 3.25
N VAL A 461 -20.48 -11.58 2.07
CA VAL A 461 -21.23 -12.11 0.92
C VAL A 461 -20.69 -13.47 0.47
N ARG A 462 -19.38 -13.70 0.62
CA ARG A 462 -18.72 -14.99 0.36
C ARG A 462 -18.88 -16.00 1.50
N GLY A 463 -19.54 -15.65 2.59
CA GLY A 463 -19.70 -16.49 3.79
C GLY A 463 -18.45 -16.60 4.65
N VAL A 464 -17.48 -15.70 4.48
CA VAL A 464 -16.23 -15.65 5.27
C VAL A 464 -16.42 -14.69 6.43
N HIS A 465 -15.94 -15.07 7.62
CA HIS A 465 -16.08 -14.23 8.80
C HIS A 465 -14.98 -13.15 8.84
N ALA A 466 -15.38 -11.89 8.74
CA ALA A 466 -14.46 -10.75 8.76
C ALA A 466 -14.98 -9.63 9.67
N LEU A 467 -14.09 -9.00 10.43
CA LEU A 467 -14.44 -7.91 11.35
C LEU A 467 -13.26 -6.98 11.68
N LYS A 468 -13.59 -5.73 12.03
CA LYS A 468 -12.66 -4.78 12.66
C LYS A 468 -12.38 -5.26 14.08
N THR A 469 -11.12 -5.28 14.50
CA THR A 469 -10.73 -5.70 15.86
C THR A 469 -9.56 -4.89 16.40
N ASN A 470 -9.22 -5.13 17.66
CA ASN A 470 -7.99 -4.71 18.32
C ASN A 470 -7.58 -5.80 19.33
N PRO A 471 -6.40 -5.73 19.97
CA PRO A 471 -6.02 -6.76 20.94
C PRO A 471 -7.06 -6.99 22.05
N ALA A 472 -7.70 -5.94 22.57
CA ALA A 472 -8.70 -6.09 23.64
C ALA A 472 -9.97 -6.83 23.17
N LYS A 473 -10.42 -6.61 21.94
CA LYS A 473 -11.62 -7.24 21.36
C LYS A 473 -11.35 -8.61 20.75
N ALA A 474 -10.14 -8.86 20.26
CA ALA A 474 -9.76 -10.12 19.61
C ALA A 474 -10.06 -11.35 20.47
N VAL A 475 -9.93 -11.24 21.80
CA VAL A 475 -10.29 -12.31 22.76
C VAL A 475 -11.73 -12.77 22.58
N HIS A 476 -12.66 -11.82 22.43
CA HIS A 476 -14.08 -12.09 22.25
C HIS A 476 -14.36 -12.56 20.82
N ASP A 477 -13.74 -11.93 19.83
CA ASP A 477 -13.95 -12.25 18.41
C ASP A 477 -13.52 -13.69 18.08
N LEU A 478 -12.40 -14.14 18.66
CA LEU A 478 -11.93 -15.53 18.56
C LEU A 478 -12.89 -16.53 19.21
N ALA A 479 -13.58 -16.14 20.29
CA ALA A 479 -14.58 -17.00 20.92
C ALA A 479 -15.84 -17.15 20.07
N GLN A 480 -16.23 -16.10 19.32
CA GLN A 480 -17.35 -16.16 18.39
C GLN A 480 -17.07 -17.09 17.20
N MET A 481 -15.86 -17.04 16.64
CA MET A 481 -15.44 -17.92 15.54
C MET A 481 -15.64 -19.40 15.87
N ARG A 482 -15.20 -19.84 17.06
CA ARG A 482 -15.33 -21.24 17.48
C ARG A 482 -16.79 -21.73 17.54
N ARG A 483 -17.73 -20.84 17.85
CA ARG A 483 -19.17 -21.16 17.81
C ARG A 483 -19.68 -21.34 16.39
N VAL A 484 -19.21 -20.50 15.46
CA VAL A 484 -19.57 -20.61 14.04
C VAL A 484 -19.01 -21.90 13.43
N GLN A 485 -17.76 -22.26 13.73
CA GLN A 485 -17.16 -23.51 13.29
C GLN A 485 -17.87 -24.74 13.88
N GLY A 486 -18.14 -24.75 15.19
CA GLY A 486 -18.89 -25.85 15.82
C GLY A 486 -20.29 -26.05 15.24
N ASN A 487 -20.95 -24.96 14.82
CA ASN A 487 -22.25 -25.04 14.13
C ASN A 487 -22.13 -25.55 12.68
N LEU A 488 -21.01 -25.31 12.00
CA LEU A 488 -20.77 -25.84 10.65
C LEU A 488 -20.46 -27.34 10.72
N GLU A 489 -19.63 -27.78 11.67
CA GLU A 489 -19.33 -29.19 11.91
C GLU A 489 -20.59 -29.98 12.29
N ALA A 490 -21.44 -29.44 13.17
CA ALA A 490 -22.71 -30.04 13.54
C ALA A 490 -23.73 -30.15 12.39
N ASN A 491 -23.61 -29.35 11.33
CA ASN A 491 -24.48 -29.47 10.14
C ASN A 491 -23.93 -30.47 9.10
N VAL A 492 -22.64 -30.79 9.15
CA VAL A 492 -22.01 -31.79 8.27
C VAL A 492 -22.20 -33.20 8.81
N GLU A 493 -22.31 -33.40 10.13
CA GLU A 493 -22.63 -34.71 10.73
C GLU A 493 -24.09 -35.17 10.52
N TYR A 494 -24.97 -34.28 10.03
CA TYR A 494 -26.39 -34.57 9.77
C TYR A 494 -26.75 -34.67 8.27
N GLN A 495 -25.76 -34.67 7.37
CA GLN A 495 -25.90 -34.96 5.95
C GLN A 495 -25.15 -36.24 5.58
#